data_AF-A0A1L6K466-F1
#
_entry.id   AF-A0A1L6K466-F1
#
_cell.length_a   1.000
_cell.length_b   1.000
_cell.length_c   1.000
_cell.angle_alpha   90.00
_cell.angle_beta   90.00
_cell.angle_gamma   90.00
#
_symmetry.space_group_name_H-M   'P 1'
#
loop_
_entity.id
_entity.type
_entity.pdbx_description
1 polymer ?
#
loop_
_entity_poly.entity_id
_entity_poly.type
_entity_poly.pdbx_seq_one_letter_code
_entity_poly.pdbx_strand_id
1 'polypeptide(L)'
;MVPILESPTFSRLDYTAEPPEETILAKDVHGETWKFRHIYRGAPRRHLLNTGWSNFVNKKNSWLGTRLCFSEQRIGTFVLEFDVLREGLMA
;
A
#
# COMPACT_ATOMS: atom_id res chain seq x y z
N MET A 1 9.21 1.38 7.44
CA MET A 1 9.31 0.39 6.35
C MET A 1 8.38 -0.75 6.73
N VAL A 2 7.16 -0.75 6.18
CA VAL A 2 6.09 -1.68 6.57
C VAL A 2 6.07 -2.83 5.57
N PRO A 3 6.05 -4.11 6.02
CA PRO A 3 5.87 -5.23 5.14
C PRO A 3 4.45 -5.21 4.58
N ILE A 4 4.33 -5.17 3.25
CA ILE A 4 3.05 -5.35 2.58
C ILE A 4 2.68 -6.83 2.76
N LEU A 5 1.53 -7.12 3.36
CA LEU A 5 0.99 -8.47 3.40
C LEU A 5 0.62 -8.86 1.96
N GLU A 6 1.49 -9.66 1.33
CA GLU A 6 1.33 -10.43 0.08
C GLU A 6 -0.06 -10.31 -0.56
N SER A 7 -0.35 -9.18 -1.22
CA SER A 7 -1.55 -9.06 -2.05
C SER A 7 -1.15 -9.36 -3.50
N PRO A 8 -1.92 -10.19 -4.23
CA PRO A 8 -1.62 -10.59 -5.61
C PRO A 8 -1.66 -9.42 -6.63
N THR A 9 -1.81 -8.19 -6.15
CA THR A 9 -1.98 -6.96 -6.92
C THR A 9 -0.66 -6.26 -7.28
N PHE A 10 0.47 -6.61 -6.64
CA PHE A 10 1.78 -5.96 -6.89
C PHE A 10 2.67 -6.68 -7.92
N SER A 11 2.09 -7.58 -8.71
CA SER A 11 2.78 -8.51 -9.61
C SER A 11 3.42 -7.88 -10.85
N ARG A 12 3.30 -6.56 -11.05
CA ARG A 12 3.73 -5.88 -12.29
C ARG A 12 5.12 -5.27 -12.22
N LEU A 13 5.84 -5.48 -11.11
CA LEU A 13 7.21 -5.00 -10.95
C LEU A 13 8.12 -5.62 -12.01
N ASP A 14 8.90 -4.78 -12.70
CA ASP A 14 9.98 -5.27 -13.57
C ASP A 14 11.14 -5.76 -12.70
N TYR A 15 11.22 -7.07 -12.49
CA TYR A 15 12.27 -7.70 -11.69
C TYR A 15 13.65 -7.70 -12.37
N THR A 16 13.75 -7.27 -13.62
CA THR A 16 15.04 -7.12 -14.33
C THR A 16 15.73 -5.79 -14.00
N ALA A 17 15.00 -4.80 -13.48
CA ALA A 17 15.57 -3.54 -13.01
C ALA A 17 16.35 -3.70 -11.70
N GLU A 18 17.34 -2.84 -11.44
CA GLU A 18 18.17 -2.90 -10.23
C GLU A 18 18.19 -1.53 -9.50
N PRO A 19 17.43 -1.36 -8.39
CA PRO A 19 16.47 -2.28 -7.79
C PRO A 19 15.10 -2.30 -8.54
N PRO A 20 14.36 -3.41 -8.50
CA PRO A 20 12.98 -3.45 -9.00
C PRO A 20 12.08 -2.49 -8.24
N GLU A 21 11.45 -1.56 -8.94
CA GLU A 21 10.55 -0.57 -8.34
C GLU A 21 9.45 -0.09 -9.28
N GLU A 22 8.37 0.41 -8.69
CA GLU A 22 7.28 1.06 -9.41
C GLU A 22 6.70 2.22 -8.60
N THR A 23 6.01 3.12 -9.31
CA THR A 23 5.18 4.14 -8.70
C THR A 23 3.74 3.65 -8.66
N ILE A 24 3.17 3.61 -7.45
CA ILE A 24 1.77 3.29 -7.21
C ILE A 24 1.03 4.59 -6.96
N LEU A 25 -0.06 4.80 -7.67
CA LEU A 25 -1.04 5.82 -7.35
C LEU A 25 -2.23 5.14 -6.70
N ALA A 26 -2.56 5.57 -5.49
CA ALA A 26 -3.69 5.03 -4.77
C ALA A 26 -4.64 6.14 -4.33
N LYS A 27 -5.93 5.98 -4.64
CA LYS A 27 -6.96 6.94 -4.24
C LYS A 27 -7.62 6.47 -2.95
N ASP A 28 -7.83 7.38 -2.00
CA ASP A 28 -8.57 7.05 -0.79
C ASP A 28 -10.08 7.29 -0.93
N VAL A 29 -10.82 6.91 0.11
CA VAL A 29 -12.29 7.06 0.19
C VAL A 29 -12.76 8.52 0.15
N HIS A 30 -11.90 9.49 0.47
CA HIS A 30 -12.19 10.92 0.39
C HIS A 30 -11.82 11.51 -0.98
N GLY A 31 -11.28 10.68 -1.87
CA GLY A 31 -10.86 11.04 -3.21
C GLY A 31 -9.46 11.64 -3.32
N GLU A 32 -8.70 11.70 -2.22
CA GLU A 32 -7.31 12.15 -2.25
C GLU A 32 -6.41 11.08 -2.89
N THR A 33 -5.51 11.52 -3.76
CA THR A 33 -4.58 10.63 -4.46
C THR A 33 -3.23 10.64 -3.77
N TRP A 34 -2.76 9.45 -3.44
CA TRP A 34 -1.53 9.18 -2.72
C TRP A 34 -0.54 8.50 -3.64
N LYS A 35 0.66 9.07 -3.73
CA LYS A 35 1.76 8.51 -4.52
C LYS A 35 2.68 7.72 -3.60
N PHE A 36 2.79 6.42 -3.84
CA PHE A 36 3.74 5.55 -3.18
C PHE A 36 4.80 5.08 -4.15
N ARG A 37 6.00 4.82 -3.63
CA ARG A 37 7.02 4.08 -4.37
C ARG A 37 7.17 2.72 -3.73
N HIS A 38 6.90 1.70 -4.53
CA HIS A 38 7.03 0.30 -4.17
C HIS A 38 8.36 -0.21 -4.69
N ILE A 39 9.11 -0.88 -3.81
CA ILE A 39 10.43 -1.41 -4.11
C ILE A 39 10.55 -2.83 -3.58
N TYR A 40 11.08 -3.73 -4.40
CA TYR A 40 11.38 -5.11 -4.00
C TYR A 40 12.88 -5.25 -3.74
N ARG A 41 13.26 -5.28 -2.47
CA ARG A 41 14.68 -5.30 -2.05
C ARG A 41 14.88 -5.93 -0.69
N GLY A 42 16.14 -5.97 -0.23
CA GLY A 42 16.54 -6.48 1.08
C GLY A 42 17.00 -7.95 1.04
N ALA A 43 17.42 -8.45 2.19
CA ALA A 43 17.84 -9.84 2.39
C ALA A 43 17.21 -10.39 3.68
N PRO A 44 16.23 -11.32 3.61
CA PRO A 44 15.55 -11.82 2.41
C PRO A 44 14.77 -10.71 1.69
N ARG A 45 14.57 -10.85 0.37
CA ARG A 45 13.85 -9.84 -0.45
C ARG A 45 12.38 -9.74 0.00
N ARG A 46 11.86 -8.51 0.09
CA ARG A 46 10.49 -8.20 0.49
C ARG A 46 9.96 -6.99 -0.26
N HIS A 47 8.64 -6.89 -0.34
CA HIS A 47 7.92 -5.74 -0.92
C HIS A 47 7.78 -4.62 0.11
N LEU A 48 8.20 -3.41 -0.27
CA LEU A 48 8.29 -2.26 0.65
C LEU A 48 7.70 -1.02 0.00
N LEU A 49 6.98 -0.22 0.79
CA LEU A 49 6.64 1.16 0.44
C LEU A 49 7.64 2.12 1.10
N ASN A 50 8.30 2.96 0.32
CA ASN A 50 9.25 3.96 0.84
C ASN A 50 8.64 5.38 0.88
N THR A 51 8.54 6.05 -0.26
CA THR A 51 8.03 7.42 -0.40
C THR A 51 6.52 7.43 -0.29
N GLY A 52 5.96 8.48 0.33
CA GLY A 52 4.51 8.67 0.47
C GLY A 52 3.91 8.04 1.74
N TRP A 53 4.51 6.97 2.28
CA TRP A 53 3.99 6.29 3.47
C TRP A 53 3.97 7.17 4.72
N SER A 54 5.09 7.81 5.07
CA SER A 54 5.14 8.65 6.28
C SER A 54 4.19 9.83 6.22
N ASN A 55 4.06 10.49 5.05
CA ASN A 55 3.10 11.58 4.85
C ASN A 55 1.67 11.08 4.96
N PHE A 56 1.37 9.91 4.37
CA PHE A 56 0.08 9.27 4.48
C PHE A 56 -0.30 8.97 5.93
N VAL A 57 0.58 8.30 6.69
CA VAL A 57 0.34 7.99 8.11
C VAL A 57 0.19 9.25 8.95
N ASN A 58 1.08 10.24 8.77
CA ASN A 58 1.01 11.49 9.53
C ASN A 58 -0.28 12.26 9.28
N LYS A 59 -0.75 12.32 8.03
CA LYS A 59 -1.99 13.00 7.66
C LYS A 59 -3.23 12.19 8.07
N LYS A 60 -3.09 10.87 8.25
CA LYS A 60 -4.13 9.92 8.65
C LYS A 60 -3.88 9.38 10.06
N ASN A 61 -3.43 10.23 10.98
CA ASN A 61 -3.04 9.85 12.35
C ASN A 61 -4.17 9.19 13.19
N SER A 62 -5.43 9.28 12.73
CA SER A 62 -6.60 8.69 13.41
C SER A 62 -6.89 7.23 13.07
N TRP A 63 -6.08 6.59 12.21
CA TRP A 63 -6.33 5.24 11.70
C TRP A 63 -5.38 4.18 12.28
N LEU A 64 -4.69 4.48 13.39
CA LEU A 64 -3.89 3.51 14.13
C LEU A 64 -4.77 2.31 14.54
N GLY A 65 -4.46 1.12 14.03
CA GLY A 65 -5.24 -0.11 14.23
C GLY A 65 -6.12 -0.53 13.04
N THR A 66 -6.17 0.27 11.98
CA THR A 66 -6.96 -0.04 10.77
C THR A 66 -6.15 -0.93 9.83
N ARG A 67 -6.78 -1.96 9.25
CA ARG A 67 -6.13 -2.77 8.22
C ARG A 67 -6.20 -1.99 6.91
N LEU A 68 -5.04 -1.74 6.30
CA LEU A 68 -4.95 -1.11 4.99
C LEU A 68 -4.92 -2.19 3.91
N CYS A 69 -5.86 -2.13 2.98
CA CYS A 69 -5.95 -3.02 1.83
C CYS A 69 -5.68 -2.23 0.54
N PHE A 70 -4.88 -2.82 -0.35
CA PHE A 70 -4.63 -2.30 -1.69
C PHE A 70 -5.37 -3.17 -2.71
N SER A 71 -6.36 -2.57 -3.36
CA SER A 71 -7.14 -3.24 -4.42
C SER A 71 -6.79 -2.61 -5.76
N GLU A 72 -6.32 -3.39 -6.73
CA GLU A 72 -6.11 -2.89 -8.09
C GLU A 72 -7.48 -2.75 -8.77
N GLN A 73 -7.85 -1.53 -9.16
CA GLN A 73 -9.13 -1.25 -9.79
C GLN A 73 -9.03 -1.25 -11.31
N ARG A 74 -7.90 -0.78 -11.84
CA ARG A 74 -7.51 -0.82 -13.26
C ARG A 74 -6.01 -0.99 -13.31
N ILE A 75 -5.48 -1.38 -14.46
CA ILE A 75 -4.05 -1.57 -14.70
C ILE A 75 -3.23 -0.40 -14.11
N GLY A 76 -2.45 -0.67 -13.05
CA GLY A 76 -1.59 0.31 -12.39
C GLY A 76 -2.30 1.37 -11.53
N THR A 77 -3.62 1.24 -11.34
CA THR A 77 -4.45 2.10 -10.48
C THR A 77 -4.91 1.31 -9.27
N PHE A 78 -4.51 1.75 -8.09
CA PHE A 78 -4.87 1.11 -6.83
C PHE A 78 -5.87 1.98 -6.08
N VAL A 79 -6.70 1.34 -5.26
CA VAL A 79 -7.57 2.01 -4.30
C VAL A 79 -7.13 1.59 -2.91
N LEU A 80 -7.02 2.57 -2.01
CA LEU A 80 -6.77 2.32 -0.60
C LEU A 80 -8.09 2.15 0.10
N GLU A 81 -8.33 0.92 0.54
CA GLU A 81 -9.44 0.61 1.41
C GLU A 81 -8.94 0.51 2.84
N PHE A 82 -9.57 1.28 3.72
CA PHE A 82 -9.35 1.20 5.16
C PHE A 82 -10.41 0.28 5.72
N ASP A 83 -10.02 -0.93 6.07
CA ASP A 83 -10.87 -1.82 6.83
C ASP A 83 -10.68 -1.47 8.32
N VAL A 84 -11.62 -0.67 8.83
CA VAL A 84 -11.75 -0.48 10.28
C VAL A 84 -12.00 -1.86 10.84
N LEU A 85 -11.02 -2.40 11.57
CA LEU A 85 -11.25 -3.54 12.44
C LEU A 85 -12.44 -3.15 13.33
N ARG A 86 -13.64 -3.56 12.92
CA ARG A 86 -14.80 -3.56 13.79
C ARG A 86 -14.51 -4.65 14.82
N GLU A 87 -13.74 -4.30 15.85
CA GLU A 87 -13.91 -4.98 17.12
C GLU A 87 -15.37 -4.76 17.54
N GLY A 88 -16.22 -5.77 17.36
CA GLY A 88 -17.59 -5.77 17.88
C GLY A 88 -18.75 -5.87 16.88
N LEU A 89 -18.61 -6.54 15.73
CA LEU A 89 -19.79 -7.11 15.05
C LEU A 89 -19.68 -8.63 14.93
N MET A 90 -19.65 -9.28 16.10
CA MET A 90 -20.28 -10.59 16.28
C MET A 90 -21.35 -10.35 17.34
N ALA A 91 -22.59 -10.32 16.88
CA ALA A 91 -23.75 -10.57 17.73
C ALA A 91 -23.73 -12.02 18.23
#